data_AF-A0A1D6QIR8-F1
#
_entry.id   AF-A0A1D6QIR8-F1
#
_cell.length_a   1.000
_cell.length_b   1.000
_cell.length_c   1.000
_cell.angle_alpha   90.00
_cell.angle_beta   90.00
_cell.angle_gamma   90.00
#
_symmetry.space_group_name_H-M   'P 1'
#
loop_
_entity.id
_entity.type
_entity.pdbx_description
1 polymer ?
#
loop_
_entity_poly.entity_id
_entity_poly.type
_entity_poly.pdbx_seq_one_letter_code
_entity_poly.pdbx_strand_id
1 'polypeptide(L)' 'MSSASSSAAAANAGEGSGGAEEGVEITYVSYGGEQHLPLVMSLVDEELSEPYSIFTYRYFVYLWPQLTFLQLS' A
#
# COMPACT_ATOMS: atom_id res chain seq x y z
N MET A 1 -23.77 4.79 -39.54
CA MET A 1 -24.30 3.43 -39.78
C MET A 1 -23.65 2.50 -38.78
N SER A 2 -24.27 2.32 -37.62
CA SER A 2 -23.81 1.39 -36.60
C SER A 2 -24.67 0.14 -36.71
N SER A 3 -24.07 -0.98 -37.11
CA SER A 3 -24.71 -2.29 -37.10
C SER A 3 -23.76 -3.28 -36.44
N ALA A 4 -24.21 -3.80 -35.31
CA ALA A 4 -23.54 -4.80 -34.50
C ALA A 4 -23.41 -6.13 -35.27
N SER A 5 -22.32 -6.86 -35.03
CA SER A 5 -22.15 -8.25 -35.46
C SER A 5 -21.72 -9.13 -34.28
N SER A 6 -22.69 -9.97 -33.88
CA SER A 6 -22.59 -11.43 -33.67
C SER A 6 -21.55 -12.02 -32.70
N SER A 7 -22.09 -12.53 -31.58
CA SER A 7 -21.99 -13.92 -31.08
C SER A 7 -20.65 -14.66 -31.17
N ALA A 8 -20.11 -15.06 -30.01
CA ALA A 8 -19.70 -16.44 -29.77
C ALA A 8 -19.55 -16.70 -28.26
N ALA A 9 -20.37 -17.60 -27.73
CA ALA A 9 -20.12 -18.24 -26.45
C ALA A 9 -18.98 -19.26 -26.63
N ALA A 10 -17.92 -19.13 -25.83
CA ALA A 10 -16.90 -20.16 -25.67
C ALA A 10 -16.77 -20.46 -24.18
N ALA A 11 -17.20 -21.67 -23.81
CA ALA A 11 -16.94 -22.26 -22.52
C ALA A 11 -15.43 -22.36 -22.30
N ASN A 12 -14.95 -22.02 -21.12
CA ASN A 12 -13.59 -22.37 -20.71
C ASN A 12 -13.67 -23.12 -19.38
N ALA A 13 -13.69 -24.44 -19.48
CA ALA A 13 -13.31 -25.33 -18.41
C ALA A 13 -11.78 -25.36 -18.41
N GLY A 14 -11.18 -24.68 -17.44
CA GLY A 14 -9.75 -24.69 -17.18
C GLY A 14 -9.53 -24.96 -15.70
N GLU A 15 -9.55 -26.24 -15.32
CA GLU A 15 -8.95 -26.72 -14.08
C GLU A 15 -7.45 -26.44 -14.13
N GLY A 16 -7.06 -25.32 -13.54
CA GLY A 16 -5.69 -25.03 -13.17
C GLY A 16 -5.54 -25.18 -11.67
N SER A 17 -5.02 -26.32 -11.23
CA SER A 17 -4.48 -26.52 -9.89
C SER A 17 -3.24 -25.61 -9.73
N GLY A 18 -3.47 -24.35 -9.36
CA GLY A 18 -2.43 -23.42 -8.92
C GLY A 18 -2.54 -23.24 -7.42
N GLY A 19 -1.46 -23.50 -6.67
CA GLY A 19 -1.41 -23.14 -5.26
C GLY A 19 -1.78 -21.66 -5.12
N ALA A 20 -2.80 -21.38 -4.32
CA ALA A 20 -3.21 -20.02 -4.01
C ALA A 20 -2.09 -19.41 -3.16
N GLU A 21 -1.15 -18.75 -3.82
CA GLU A 21 -0.40 -17.65 -3.22
C GLU A 21 -1.48 -16.61 -2.84
N GLU A 22 -1.98 -16.66 -1.60
CA GLU A 22 -2.81 -15.59 -1.07
C GLU A 22 -1.91 -14.35 -0.99
N GLY A 23 -1.93 -13.57 -2.07
CA GLY A 23 -1.23 -12.30 -2.13
C GLY A 23 -1.82 -11.36 -1.10
N VAL A 24 -1.02 -10.92 -0.14
CA VAL A 24 -1.40 -9.86 0.79
C VAL A 24 -1.63 -8.59 -0.03
N GLU A 25 -2.84 -8.06 0.01
CA GLU A 25 -3.16 -6.79 -0.64
C GLU A 25 -2.52 -5.65 0.15
N ILE A 26 -1.53 -5.01 -0.47
CA ILE A 26 -0.81 -3.90 0.14
C ILE A 26 -1.55 -2.60 -0.17
N THR A 27 -2.01 -1.89 0.86
CA THR A 27 -2.62 -0.57 0.71
C THR A 27 -1.67 0.51 1.21
N TYR A 28 -1.55 1.61 0.44
CA TYR A 28 -0.80 2.78 0.86
C TYR A 28 -1.74 3.90 1.29
N VAL A 29 -1.38 4.58 2.38
CA VAL A 29 -2.08 5.77 2.87
C VAL A 29 -1.10 6.92 3.07
N SER A 30 -1.54 8.15 2.83
CA SER A 30 -0.74 9.33 3.17
C SER A 30 -0.79 9.60 4.67
N TYR A 31 0.23 10.28 5.18
CA TYR A 31 0.28 10.70 6.58
C TYR A 31 -0.92 11.57 6.95
N GLY A 32 -1.74 11.08 7.88
CA GLY A 32 -3.01 11.69 8.28
C GLY A 32 -2.97 12.47 9.59
N GLY A 33 -1.80 12.59 10.23
CA GLY A 33 -1.63 13.26 11.52
C GLY A 33 -0.88 12.42 12.56
N GLU A 34 -0.79 12.95 13.77
CA GLU A 34 -0.01 12.38 14.89
C GLU A 34 -0.37 10.93 15.22
N GLN A 35 -1.58 10.47 14.89
CA GLN A 35 -1.96 9.07 15.09
C GLN A 35 -1.10 8.09 14.28
N HIS A 36 -0.46 8.55 13.21
CA HIS A 36 0.47 7.74 12.40
C HIS A 36 1.93 7.85 12.87
N LEU A 37 2.26 8.79 13.77
CA LEU A 37 3.63 9.01 14.22
C LEU A 37 4.27 7.76 14.85
N PRO A 38 3.57 6.97 15.69
CA PRO A 38 4.13 5.75 16.24
C PRO A 38 4.52 4.72 15.16
N LEU A 39 3.73 4.62 14.08
CA LEU A 39 4.03 3.74 12.95
C LEU A 39 5.24 4.23 12.15
N VAL A 40 5.36 5.55 11.94
CA VAL A 40 6.55 6.15 11.30
C VAL A 40 7.81 5.84 12.12
N MET A 41 7.71 5.98 13.45
CA MET A 41 8.83 5.70 14.35
C MET A 41 9.24 4.23 14.30
N SER A 42 8.29 3.29 14.39
CA SER A 42 8.61 1.86 14.36
C SER A 42 9.29 1.44 13.05
N LEU A 43 8.83 1.96 11.91
CA LEU A 43 9.44 1.66 10.60
C LEU A 43 10.88 2.17 10.50
N VAL A 44 11.16 3.34 11.07
CA VAL A 44 12.51 3.93 11.04
C VAL A 44 13.43 3.23 12.04
N ASP A 45 12.92 2.87 13.22
CA ASP A 45 13.66 2.19 14.28
C ASP A 45 14.09 0.77 13.87
N GLU A 46 13.35 0.12 12.95
CA GLU A 46 13.71 -1.18 12.39
C GLU A 46 14.90 -1.11 11.43
N GLU A 47 15.08 -0.01 10.72
CA GLU A 47 16.09 0.16 9.67
C GLU A 47 17.33 0.94 10.15
N LEU A 48 17.21 1.71 11.23
CA LEU A 48 18.28 2.57 11.74
C LEU A 48 18.70 2.16 13.15
N SER A 49 20.02 2.13 13.38
CA SER A 49 20.62 1.64 14.61
C SER A 49 20.52 2.58 15.82
N GLU A 50 20.03 3.81 15.65
CA GLU A 50 19.92 4.82 16.72
C GLU A 50 18.58 5.57 16.63
N PRO A 51 17.85 5.72 17.75
CA PRO A 51 16.55 6.38 17.74
C PRO A 51 16.69 7.90 17.61
N TYR A 52 15.84 8.52 16.80
CA TYR A 52 15.75 9.97 16.75
C TYR A 52 14.82 10.51 17.84
N SER A 53 14.99 11.78 18.19
CA SER A 53 13.98 12.47 19.00
C SER A 53 12.66 12.56 18.23
N ILE A 54 11.53 12.54 18.94
CA ILE A 54 10.20 12.78 18.37
C ILE A 54 10.13 14.04 17.50
N PHE A 55 10.94 15.07 17.81
CA PHE A 55 11.02 16.31 17.03
C PHE A 55 11.53 16.10 15.60
N THR A 56 12.43 15.15 15.39
CA THR A 56 12.95 14.82 14.06
C THR A 56 11.84 14.30 13.16
N TYR A 57 11.04 13.36 13.64
CA TYR A 57 9.91 12.82 12.86
C TYR A 57 8.87 13.89 12.55
N ARG A 58 8.47 14.67 13.57
CA ARG A 58 7.51 15.78 13.41
C ARG A 58 7.99 16.80 12.37
N TYR A 59 9.28 17.12 12.35
CA TYR A 59 9.86 18.01 11.35
C TYR A 59 9.60 17.52 9.92
N PHE A 60 9.90 16.25 9.62
CA PHE A 60 9.68 15.69 8.29
C PHE A 60 8.20 15.59 7.91
N VAL A 61 7.37 15.01 8.78
CA VAL A 61 5.96 14.75 8.45
C VAL A 61 5.12 16.03 8.43
N TYR A 62 5.55 17.11 9.09
CA TYR A 62 4.88 18.41 9.00
C TYR A 62 5.31 19.23 7.79
N LEU A 63 6.58 19.15 7.39
CA LEU A 63 7.06 19.87 6.21
C LEU A 63 6.57 19.21 4.91
N TRP A 64 6.48 17.87 4.91
CA TRP A 64 6.15 17.11 3.71
C TRP A 64 5.15 15.97 3.97
N PRO A 65 3.97 16.24 4.55
CA PRO A 65 2.94 15.21 4.78
C PRO A 65 2.52 14.50 3.49
N GLN A 66 2.44 15.24 2.39
CA GLN A 66 2.09 14.73 1.06
C GLN A 66 3.14 13.80 0.43
N LEU A 67 4.36 13.78 0.96
CA LEU A 67 5.43 12.86 0.52
C LEU A 67 5.60 11.69 1.49
N THR A 68 4.85 11.68 2.59
CA THR A 68 4.92 10.62 3.59
C THR A 68 3.79 9.64 3.35
N PHE A 69 4.14 8.46 2.84
CA PHE A 69 3.22 7.35 2.61
C PHE A 69 3.55 6.20 3.55
N LEU A 70 2.51 5.55 4.06
CA LEU A 70 2.60 4.44 5.01
C LEU A 70 1.87 3.25 4.42
N GLN A 71 2.42 2.08 4.66
CA GLN A 71 1.81 0.82 4.28
C GLN A 71 0.84 0.38 5.39
N LEU A 72 -0.40 0.08 5.01
CA LEU A 72 -1.37 -0.63 5.84
C LEU A 72 -1.62 -1.99 5.19
N SER A 73 -1.35 -3.05 5.95
CA SER A 73 -1.60 -4.46 5.59
C SER A 73 -2.50 -5.10 6.63
#